data_AF-A0A670K793-F1
#
_entry.id   AF-A0A670K793-F1
#
_cell.length_a   1.000
_cell.length_b   1.000
_cell.length_c   1.000
_cell.angle_alpha   90.00
_cell.angle_beta   90.00
_cell.angle_gamma   90.00
#
_symmetry.space_group_name_H-M   'P 1'
#
loop_
_entity.id
_entity.type
_entity.pdbx_description
1 polymer ?
#
loop_
_entity_poly.entity_id
_entity_poly.type
_entity_poly.pdbx_seq_one_letter_code
_entity_poly.pdbx_strand_id
1 'polypeptide(L)'
;MAGPGKPCAGLYSFLFEYDTPRIVLIKSRKVGLMNRLVQLAILAYVIGWVFVWEKGYQETDSVVSSVTTKVKGVTVTNTSELGLRVWDVADYVIPPQGENSVFVMTNMIITQNQTQGLCAEFPDKTTRCHSSENCTEGYVGTHSNGVQTGKCVAYRNSTEKTCQVFAWCPVEDDEHVPKPAFLHNAANFTLLVKNNIWYPKFNFTKRNILPNISKSYLKNCKYNAKTDPFCPIFRLRDVVESAGQNFQEMAVEGGVMGLQISWNCNLDKAASYCLPKYTFRRIDNKDSDHTVSPGYNFRFAKYYKNAGGRDSRTLIKAYGIRFDIMVFGKAGKFDIIPTMINIGSGLALFGVATVLCDIIVLYFMKKKYYYREKKYKYVEDYDLVCLLCVRICSHSFLSLYLFLLPSISLSLCLSRRKRINMDVVHPFFLPLKEAWKLY
;
A
#
# COMPACT_ATOMS: atom_id res chain seq x y z
N MET A 1 -9.66 77.75 20.28
CA MET A 1 -8.61 76.79 19.87
C MET A 1 -8.84 75.50 20.63
N ALA A 2 -9.53 74.55 20.01
CA ALA A 2 -9.71 73.21 20.56
C ALA A 2 -8.42 72.41 20.30
N GLY A 3 -7.76 71.95 21.38
CA GLY A 3 -6.55 71.15 21.28
C GLY A 3 -6.82 69.75 20.71
N PRO A 4 -5.86 69.14 20.00
CA PRO A 4 -6.06 67.87 19.32
C PRO A 4 -6.19 66.73 20.35
N GLY A 5 -7.30 66.00 20.28
CA GLY A 5 -7.55 64.80 21.08
C GLY A 5 -6.54 63.70 20.75
N LYS A 6 -5.97 63.08 21.79
CA LYS A 6 -4.99 61.98 21.70
C LYS A 6 -5.69 60.67 21.30
N PRO A 7 -5.48 60.11 20.08
CA PRO A 7 -5.99 58.79 19.70
C PRO A 7 -4.98 57.66 20.04
N CYS A 8 -3.79 58.01 20.55
CA CYS A 8 -2.65 57.09 20.62
C CYS A 8 -2.58 56.20 21.88
N ALA A 9 -3.40 56.45 22.91
CA ALA A 9 -3.30 55.68 24.16
C ALA A 9 -3.88 54.26 24.03
N GLY A 10 -5.03 54.10 23.37
CA GLY A 10 -5.66 52.79 23.18
C GLY A 10 -4.89 51.88 22.23
N LEU A 11 -4.30 52.44 21.17
CA LEU A 11 -3.51 51.68 20.19
C LEU A 11 -2.16 51.22 20.78
N TYR A 12 -1.55 52.03 21.65
CA TYR A 12 -0.32 51.69 22.35
C TYR A 12 -0.55 50.59 23.40
N SER A 13 -1.65 50.68 24.17
CA SER A 13 -2.09 49.63 25.10
C SER A 13 -2.23 48.29 24.36
N PHE A 14 -2.96 48.29 23.24
CA PHE A 14 -3.19 47.06 22.46
C PHE A 14 -1.91 46.46 21.84
N LEU A 15 -0.95 47.29 21.42
CA LEU A 15 0.29 46.82 20.79
C LEU A 15 1.37 46.38 21.81
N PHE A 16 1.35 46.90 23.03
CA PHE A 16 2.42 46.70 24.02
C PHE A 16 1.98 46.05 25.34
N GLU A 17 0.70 45.74 25.52
CA GLU A 17 0.23 44.92 26.66
C GLU A 17 0.40 43.43 26.35
N TYR A 18 1.00 42.70 27.30
CA TYR A 18 1.22 41.25 27.22
C TYR A 18 0.44 40.57 28.35
N ASP A 19 -0.67 39.94 27.99
CA ASP A 19 -1.50 39.20 28.93
C ASP A 19 -0.84 37.89 29.34
N THR A 20 -0.75 37.66 30.65
CA THR A 20 -0.25 36.40 31.21
C THR A 20 -1.28 35.76 32.13
N PRO A 21 -1.50 34.43 32.02
CA PRO A 21 -2.42 33.75 32.91
C PRO A 21 -1.86 33.71 34.33
N ARG A 22 -2.71 34.00 35.31
CA ARG A 22 -2.37 33.82 36.73
C ARG A 22 -2.30 32.32 37.07
N ILE A 23 -1.10 31.81 37.33
CA ILE A 23 -0.87 30.40 37.66
C ILE A 23 -0.97 30.11 39.16
N VAL A 24 -1.50 28.93 39.52
CA VAL A 24 -1.54 28.43 40.90
C VAL A 24 -0.45 27.39 41.12
N LEU A 25 0.52 27.68 41.99
CA LEU A 25 1.64 26.78 42.28
C LEU A 25 1.30 25.82 43.44
N ILE A 26 1.07 24.54 43.13
CA ILE A 26 0.80 23.51 44.14
C ILE A 26 2.10 22.85 44.60
N LYS A 27 2.57 23.22 45.80
CA LYS A 27 3.76 22.60 46.43
C LYS A 27 3.38 21.30 47.15
N SER A 28 3.34 20.18 46.42
CA SER A 28 3.07 18.84 46.98
C SER A 28 3.94 17.77 46.31
N ARG A 29 4.64 16.96 47.11
CA ARG A 29 5.52 15.88 46.60
C ARG A 29 4.75 14.87 45.74
N LYS A 30 3.54 14.49 46.14
CA LYS A 30 2.72 13.49 45.42
C LYS A 30 2.25 14.01 44.05
N VAL A 31 1.77 15.25 44.01
CA VAL A 31 1.28 15.89 42.77
C VAL A 31 2.44 16.18 41.82
N GLY A 32 3.54 16.69 42.35
CA GLY A 32 4.76 16.95 41.58
C GLY A 32 5.30 15.67 40.95
N LEU A 33 5.42 14.58 41.72
CA LEU A 33 5.88 13.29 41.20
C LEU A 33 4.96 12.78 40.09
N MET A 34 3.64 12.82 40.28
CA MET A 34 2.68 12.38 39.27
C MET A 34 2.77 13.19 37.98
N ASN A 35 2.82 14.52 38.07
CA ASN A 35 2.97 15.38 36.90
C ASN A 35 4.29 15.09 36.16
N ARG A 36 5.40 14.93 36.88
CA ARG A 36 6.69 14.57 36.28
C ARG A 36 6.67 13.19 35.62
N LEU A 37 5.98 12.21 36.20
CA LEU A 37 5.81 10.89 35.59
C LEU A 37 5.01 10.95 34.27
N VAL A 38 3.91 11.69 34.24
CA VAL A 38 3.11 11.88 33.02
C VAL A 38 3.93 12.61 31.95
N GLN A 39 4.65 13.67 32.32
CA GLN A 39 5.56 14.37 31.41
C GLN A 39 6.66 13.45 30.86
N LEU A 40 7.26 12.61 31.71
CA LEU A 40 8.29 11.65 31.29
C LEU A 40 7.70 10.60 30.34
N ALA A 41 6.49 10.09 30.61
CA ALA A 41 5.82 9.15 29.73
C ALA A 41 5.55 9.75 28.34
N ILE A 42 5.08 11.00 28.27
CA ILE A 42 4.87 11.72 27.01
C ILE A 42 6.20 11.95 26.28
N LEU A 43 7.23 12.39 27.01
CA LEU A 43 8.57 12.58 26.45
C LEU A 43 9.13 11.27 25.87
N ALA A 44 8.98 10.17 26.59
CA ALA A 44 9.41 8.85 26.15
C ALA A 44 8.64 8.38 24.90
N TYR A 45 7.34 8.66 24.81
CA TYR A 45 6.55 8.40 23.61
C TYR A 45 7.02 9.23 22.42
N VAL A 46 7.19 10.55 22.58
CA VAL A 46 7.62 11.43 21.49
C VAL A 46 9.02 11.03 20.99
N ILE A 47 9.99 10.87 21.90
CA ILE A 47 11.36 10.50 21.50
C ILE A 47 11.41 9.06 20.97
N GLY A 48 10.85 8.10 21.69
CA GLY A 48 10.97 6.67 21.36
C GLY A 48 10.15 6.27 20.14
N TRP A 49 8.86 6.64 20.12
CA TRP A 49 7.97 6.25 19.03
C TRP A 49 8.10 7.19 17.82
N VAL A 50 7.87 8.49 18.01
CA VAL A 50 7.78 9.43 16.89
C VAL A 50 9.16 9.69 16.26
N PHE A 51 10.18 9.97 17.07
CA PHE A 51 11.52 10.25 16.53
C PHE A 51 12.31 9.00 16.20
N VAL A 52 12.38 8.00 17.10
CA VAL A 52 13.27 6.84 16.87
C VAL A 52 12.61 5.76 15.99
N TRP A 53 11.37 5.36 16.30
CA TRP A 53 10.70 4.26 15.58
C TRP A 53 10.17 4.70 14.20
N GLU A 54 9.35 5.74 14.16
CA GLU A 54 8.74 6.27 12.92
C GLU A 54 9.69 7.17 12.12
N LYS A 55 10.83 7.57 12.71
CA LYS A 55 11.80 8.49 12.09
C LYS A 55 11.17 9.79 11.60
N GLY A 56 10.30 10.40 12.41
CA GLY A 56 9.61 11.65 12.08
C GLY A 56 10.53 12.86 11.82
N TYR A 57 11.83 12.75 12.08
CA TYR A 57 12.83 13.77 11.69
C TYR A 57 13.27 13.67 10.23
N GLN A 58 12.89 12.59 9.53
CA GLN A 58 13.26 12.37 8.13
C GLN A 58 12.13 12.79 7.22
N GLU A 59 12.50 13.45 6.13
CA GLU A 59 11.65 13.52 4.96
C GLU A 59 11.81 12.23 4.14
N THR A 60 10.73 11.78 3.50
CA THR A 60 10.76 10.54 2.69
C THR A 60 10.47 10.79 1.22
N ASP A 61 11.05 9.95 0.37
CA ASP A 61 10.85 9.94 -1.08
C ASP A 61 10.62 8.50 -1.58
N SER A 62 9.79 8.34 -2.61
CA SER A 62 9.51 7.05 -3.23
C SER A 62 10.51 6.76 -4.35
N VAL A 63 10.77 5.47 -4.57
CA VAL A 63 11.77 5.06 -5.55
C VAL A 63 11.25 5.21 -6.99
N VAL A 64 12.05 5.85 -7.85
CA VAL A 64 11.94 5.75 -9.30
C VAL A 64 12.94 4.70 -9.78
N SER A 65 12.49 3.71 -10.55
CA SER A 65 13.34 2.58 -10.92
C SER A 65 13.33 2.30 -12.42
N SER A 66 14.46 1.82 -12.93
CA SER A 66 14.61 1.23 -14.25
C SER A 66 15.18 -0.18 -14.11
N VAL A 67 14.55 -1.15 -14.77
CA VAL A 67 14.97 -2.55 -14.74
C VAL A 67 15.31 -3.00 -16.15
N THR A 68 16.41 -3.75 -16.28
CA THR A 68 16.74 -4.47 -17.51
C THR A 68 17.04 -5.92 -17.16
N THR A 69 16.37 -6.83 -17.85
CA THR A 69 16.55 -8.27 -17.67
C THR A 69 17.33 -8.90 -18.80
N LYS A 70 18.11 -9.94 -18.50
CA LYS A 70 18.74 -10.77 -19.52
C LYS A 70 18.70 -12.22 -19.09
N VAL A 71 17.99 -13.04 -19.86
CA VAL A 71 17.97 -14.49 -19.65
C VAL A 71 19.14 -15.13 -20.39
N LYS A 72 19.70 -16.20 -19.83
CA LYS A 72 20.69 -17.06 -20.45
C LYS A 72 20.39 -18.51 -20.14
N GLY A 73 20.49 -19.34 -21.18
CA GLY A 73 20.25 -20.77 -21.12
C GLY A 73 20.11 -21.32 -22.53
N VAL A 74 20.47 -22.57 -22.72
CA VAL A 74 20.26 -23.31 -23.96
C VAL A 74 19.76 -24.68 -23.58
N THR A 75 18.80 -25.21 -24.33
CA THR A 75 18.35 -26.60 -24.18
C THR A 75 18.16 -27.23 -25.53
N VAL A 76 18.19 -28.56 -25.56
CA VAL A 76 17.96 -29.36 -26.76
C VAL A 76 16.72 -30.20 -26.54
N THR A 77 15.91 -30.34 -27.58
CA THR A 77 14.76 -31.24 -27.60
C THR A 77 14.88 -32.16 -28.81
N ASN A 78 14.56 -33.43 -28.63
CA ASN A 78 14.49 -34.41 -29.71
C ASN A 78 13.10 -35.03 -29.70
N THR A 79 12.24 -34.62 -30.63
CA THR A 79 10.84 -35.07 -30.72
C THR A 79 10.51 -35.53 -32.12
N SER A 80 9.49 -36.37 -32.28
CA SER A 80 9.03 -36.87 -33.58
C SER A 80 8.57 -35.75 -34.51
N GLU A 81 7.95 -34.70 -33.98
CA GLU A 81 7.38 -33.58 -34.75
C GLU A 81 8.42 -32.55 -35.20
N LEU A 82 9.41 -32.26 -34.35
CA LEU A 82 10.39 -31.18 -34.58
C LEU A 82 11.81 -31.68 -34.85
N GLY A 83 12.05 -32.99 -34.68
CA GLY A 83 13.39 -33.58 -34.71
C GLY A 83 14.29 -33.04 -33.60
N LEU A 84 15.60 -33.14 -33.84
CA LEU A 84 16.63 -32.57 -32.97
C LEU A 84 16.70 -31.05 -33.18
N ARG A 85 16.35 -30.28 -32.14
CA ARG A 85 16.33 -28.82 -32.18
C ARG A 85 16.97 -28.21 -30.93
N VAL A 86 17.73 -27.14 -31.14
CA VAL A 86 18.29 -26.30 -30.08
C VAL A 86 17.35 -25.12 -29.83
N TRP A 87 17.15 -24.78 -28.56
CA TRP A 87 16.37 -23.64 -28.10
C TRP A 87 17.27 -22.66 -27.38
N ASP A 88 17.33 -21.43 -27.87
CA ASP A 88 18.11 -20.35 -27.28
C ASP A 88 17.21 -19.20 -26.81
N VAL A 89 17.84 -18.15 -26.29
CA VAL A 89 17.16 -16.98 -25.71
C VAL A 89 16.19 -16.33 -26.71
N ALA A 90 16.48 -16.35 -28.01
CA ALA A 90 15.63 -15.74 -29.01
C ALA A 90 14.36 -16.55 -29.30
N ASP A 91 14.37 -17.86 -29.00
CA ASP A 91 13.21 -18.72 -29.20
C ASP A 91 12.24 -18.73 -28.01
N TYR A 92 12.76 -18.80 -26.77
CA TYR A 92 11.92 -19.00 -25.57
C TYR A 92 11.61 -17.72 -24.78
N VAL A 93 12.24 -16.58 -25.08
CA VAL A 93 11.94 -15.29 -24.40
C VAL A 93 11.09 -14.39 -25.29
N ILE A 94 9.87 -14.09 -24.84
CA ILE A 94 8.87 -13.37 -25.65
C ILE A 94 8.13 -12.34 -24.78
N PRO A 95 8.14 -11.04 -25.10
CA PRO A 95 9.00 -10.38 -26.07
C PRO A 95 10.45 -10.28 -25.56
N PRO A 96 11.45 -10.16 -26.45
CA PRO A 96 12.85 -10.02 -26.05
C PRO A 96 13.17 -8.66 -25.39
N GLN A 97 12.30 -7.65 -25.54
CA GLN A 97 12.46 -6.29 -25.03
C GLN A 97 11.50 -5.96 -23.87
N GLY A 98 11.07 -6.96 -23.09
CA GLY A 98 10.13 -6.75 -21.98
C GLY A 98 10.63 -5.73 -20.95
N GLU A 99 9.86 -4.67 -20.73
CA GLU A 99 10.08 -3.74 -19.61
C GLU A 99 9.52 -4.37 -18.33
N ASN A 100 10.34 -4.36 -17.26
CA ASN A 100 9.97 -4.82 -15.91
C ASN A 100 9.35 -6.23 -15.84
N SER A 101 9.37 -7.00 -16.92
CA SER A 101 8.80 -8.34 -16.99
C SER A 101 9.50 -9.16 -18.07
N VAL A 102 9.61 -10.46 -17.84
CA VAL A 102 10.19 -11.39 -18.82
C VAL A 102 9.43 -12.70 -18.78
N PHE A 103 8.96 -13.14 -19.94
CA PHE A 103 8.33 -14.44 -20.08
C PHE A 103 9.34 -15.45 -20.62
N VAL A 104 9.39 -16.61 -19.98
CA VAL A 104 10.22 -17.75 -20.38
C VAL A 104 9.28 -18.90 -20.71
N MET A 105 9.24 -19.28 -21.98
CA MET A 105 8.51 -20.44 -22.46
C MET A 105 9.08 -21.71 -21.83
N THR A 106 8.21 -22.54 -21.27
CA THR A 106 8.57 -23.82 -20.63
C THR A 106 7.89 -25.00 -21.30
N ASN A 107 6.74 -24.78 -21.93
CA ASN A 107 6.00 -25.79 -22.66
C ASN A 107 5.31 -25.15 -23.87
N MET A 108 5.00 -25.94 -24.89
CA MET A 108 4.32 -25.41 -26.08
C MET A 108 3.57 -26.49 -26.82
N ILE A 109 2.52 -26.06 -27.53
CA ILE A 109 1.84 -26.85 -28.57
C ILE A 109 2.15 -26.15 -29.90
N ILE A 110 2.60 -26.92 -30.88
CA ILE A 110 2.99 -26.42 -32.19
C ILE A 110 2.11 -27.01 -33.28
N THR A 111 1.60 -26.16 -34.16
CA THR A 111 0.86 -26.58 -35.36
C THR A 111 1.55 -25.99 -36.58
N GLN A 112 2.33 -26.82 -37.26
CA GLN A 112 3.12 -26.45 -38.42
C GLN A 112 2.29 -26.41 -39.69
N ASN A 113 2.74 -25.64 -40.68
CA ASN A 113 2.19 -25.65 -42.05
C ASN A 113 0.69 -25.36 -42.12
N GLN A 114 0.17 -24.50 -41.24
CA GLN A 114 -1.20 -24.05 -41.35
C GLN A 114 -1.38 -23.21 -42.62
N THR A 115 -2.41 -23.51 -43.39
CA THR A 115 -2.83 -22.75 -44.58
C THR A 115 -4.30 -22.39 -44.47
N GLN A 116 -4.73 -21.30 -45.10
CA GLN A 116 -6.16 -20.97 -45.12
C GLN A 116 -6.91 -21.96 -46.00
N GLY A 117 -7.94 -22.59 -45.43
CA GLY A 117 -8.70 -23.61 -46.12
C GLY A 117 -9.89 -24.12 -45.30
N LEU A 118 -10.46 -25.23 -45.78
CA LEU A 118 -11.59 -25.90 -45.15
C LEU A 118 -11.10 -27.15 -44.41
N CYS A 119 -11.39 -27.23 -43.12
CA CYS A 119 -11.06 -28.39 -42.30
C CYS A 119 -12.10 -28.62 -41.20
N ALA A 120 -12.05 -29.80 -40.60
CA ALA A 120 -12.82 -30.14 -39.41
C ALA A 120 -12.32 -29.30 -38.22
N GLU A 121 -13.24 -28.73 -37.44
CA GLU A 121 -12.95 -28.03 -36.19
C GLU A 121 -12.46 -29.01 -35.11
N PHE A 122 -11.73 -28.50 -34.11
CA PHE A 122 -11.30 -29.30 -32.95
C PHE A 122 -12.52 -29.82 -32.14
N PRO A 123 -12.56 -31.10 -31.71
CA PRO A 123 -13.72 -31.70 -31.06
C PRO A 123 -13.95 -31.21 -29.63
N ASP A 124 -14.84 -30.25 -29.47
CA ASP A 124 -15.32 -29.69 -28.21
C ASP A 124 -16.83 -29.95 -28.04
N LYS A 125 -17.37 -29.74 -26.83
CA LYS A 125 -18.79 -29.93 -26.51
C LYS A 125 -19.72 -29.17 -27.46
N THR A 126 -19.28 -28.02 -27.97
CA THR A 126 -20.07 -27.15 -28.85
C THR A 126 -19.85 -27.40 -30.35
N THR A 127 -18.78 -28.10 -30.73
CA THR A 127 -18.36 -28.26 -32.13
C THR A 127 -18.61 -29.66 -32.69
N ARG A 128 -18.85 -30.65 -31.81
CA ARG A 128 -19.25 -32.01 -32.17
C ARG A 128 -20.64 -32.00 -32.84
N CYS A 129 -20.75 -32.68 -33.97
CA CYS A 129 -21.98 -32.76 -34.75
C CYS A 129 -22.31 -34.21 -35.08
N HIS A 130 -23.61 -34.53 -35.16
CA HIS A 130 -24.08 -35.82 -35.66
C HIS A 130 -24.57 -35.71 -37.10
N SER A 131 -25.25 -34.61 -37.43
CA SER A 131 -25.70 -34.25 -38.78
C SER A 131 -25.27 -32.82 -39.12
N SER A 132 -25.37 -32.46 -40.39
CA SER A 132 -25.07 -31.10 -40.87
C SER A 132 -26.03 -30.04 -40.29
N GLU A 133 -27.21 -30.43 -39.79
CA GLU A 133 -28.18 -29.51 -39.17
C GLU A 133 -27.67 -28.94 -37.83
N ASN A 134 -26.72 -29.63 -37.17
CA ASN A 134 -26.06 -29.12 -35.97
C ASN A 134 -25.09 -27.97 -36.26
N CYS A 135 -24.70 -27.77 -37.53
CA CYS A 135 -23.74 -26.76 -37.94
C CYS A 135 -24.47 -25.62 -38.64
N THR A 136 -24.23 -24.38 -38.21
CA THR A 136 -24.89 -23.21 -38.78
C THR A 136 -23.94 -22.49 -39.72
N GLU A 137 -24.37 -22.27 -40.97
CA GLU A 137 -23.53 -21.59 -41.96
C GLU A 137 -23.30 -20.13 -41.56
N GLY A 138 -22.05 -19.67 -41.61
CA GLY A 138 -21.66 -18.31 -41.21
C GLY A 138 -21.55 -18.09 -39.70
N TYR A 139 -21.79 -19.12 -38.87
CA TYR A 139 -21.66 -19.00 -37.42
C TYR A 139 -20.19 -18.90 -36.98
N VAL A 140 -19.92 -17.98 -36.06
CA VAL A 140 -18.61 -17.76 -35.45
C VAL A 140 -18.79 -17.82 -33.93
N GLY A 141 -18.42 -18.95 -33.34
CA GLY A 141 -18.41 -19.12 -31.89
C GLY A 141 -17.21 -18.43 -31.25
N THR A 142 -17.34 -18.02 -29.98
CA THR A 142 -16.22 -17.42 -29.20
C THR A 142 -15.03 -18.37 -29.03
N HIS A 143 -15.28 -19.68 -29.05
CA HIS A 143 -14.27 -20.74 -28.92
C HIS A 143 -13.95 -21.44 -30.25
N SER A 144 -14.53 -21.00 -31.38
CA SER A 144 -14.24 -21.57 -32.69
C SER A 144 -12.99 -20.94 -33.29
N ASN A 145 -12.22 -21.74 -34.04
CA ASN A 145 -11.00 -21.28 -34.71
C ASN A 145 -11.28 -20.62 -36.07
N GLY A 146 -12.52 -20.63 -36.55
CA GLY A 146 -12.90 -20.04 -37.83
C GLY A 146 -14.41 -19.90 -38.03
N VAL A 147 -14.83 -19.79 -39.30
CA VAL A 147 -16.23 -19.58 -39.67
C VAL A 147 -16.85 -20.90 -40.10
N GLN A 148 -17.99 -21.28 -39.52
CA GLN A 148 -18.68 -22.53 -39.89
C GLN A 148 -19.28 -22.47 -41.29
N THR A 149 -19.19 -23.59 -42.00
CA THR A 149 -19.74 -23.76 -43.36
C THR A 149 -21.08 -24.49 -43.39
N GLY A 150 -21.60 -24.94 -42.24
CA GLY A 150 -22.83 -25.73 -42.16
C GLY A 150 -22.69 -27.23 -42.50
N LYS A 151 -21.47 -27.73 -42.77
CA LYS A 151 -21.23 -29.16 -43.04
C LYS A 151 -20.65 -29.88 -41.83
N CYS A 152 -21.10 -31.11 -41.58
CA CYS A 152 -20.55 -31.99 -40.56
C CYS A 152 -19.56 -33.00 -41.18
N VAL A 153 -18.29 -32.96 -40.78
CA VAL A 153 -17.20 -33.77 -41.38
C VAL A 153 -16.47 -34.60 -40.32
N ALA A 154 -15.85 -35.71 -40.72
CA ALA A 154 -15.07 -36.54 -39.80
C ALA A 154 -13.75 -35.84 -39.41
N TYR A 155 -13.43 -35.80 -38.12
CA TYR A 155 -12.17 -35.26 -37.61
C TYR A 155 -11.05 -36.30 -37.75
N ARG A 156 -9.98 -35.99 -38.50
CA ARG A 156 -8.78 -36.84 -38.69
C ARG A 156 -9.06 -38.33 -38.98
N ASN A 157 -10.09 -38.64 -39.76
CA ASN A 157 -10.52 -40.02 -40.06
C ASN A 157 -10.89 -40.86 -38.82
N SER A 158 -11.29 -40.22 -37.73
CA SER A 158 -11.82 -40.87 -36.54
C SER A 158 -13.34 -41.09 -36.65
N THR A 159 -13.92 -41.78 -35.65
CA THR A 159 -15.38 -41.91 -35.50
C THR A 159 -16.06 -40.59 -35.10
N GLU A 160 -15.30 -39.61 -34.62
CA GLU A 160 -15.83 -38.32 -34.20
C GLU A 160 -16.04 -37.38 -35.40
N LYS A 161 -17.21 -36.73 -35.45
CA LYS A 161 -17.55 -35.72 -36.47
C LYS A 161 -17.66 -34.34 -35.83
N THR A 162 -17.11 -33.34 -36.51
CA THR A 162 -17.15 -31.94 -36.09
C THR A 162 -17.56 -31.04 -37.25
N CYS A 163 -18.07 -29.85 -36.92
CA CYS A 163 -18.44 -28.89 -37.95
C CYS A 163 -17.22 -28.46 -38.78
N GLN A 164 -17.39 -28.37 -40.10
CA GLN A 164 -16.38 -27.87 -41.02
C GLN A 164 -16.30 -26.35 -40.93
N VAL A 165 -15.09 -25.84 -40.74
CA VAL A 165 -14.78 -24.41 -40.62
C VAL A 165 -13.83 -23.95 -41.73
N PHE A 166 -14.00 -22.71 -42.16
CA PHE A 166 -13.01 -21.97 -42.93
C PHE A 166 -12.06 -21.27 -41.95
N ALA A 167 -10.83 -21.79 -41.84
CA ALA A 167 -9.87 -21.42 -40.82
C ALA A 167 -8.43 -21.63 -41.31
N TRP A 168 -7.47 -21.43 -40.40
CA TRP A 168 -6.10 -21.90 -40.58
C TRP A 168 -6.02 -23.40 -40.31
N CYS A 169 -5.86 -24.18 -41.37
CA CYS A 169 -5.93 -25.64 -41.37
C CYS A 169 -4.54 -26.27 -41.50
N PRO A 170 -4.23 -27.33 -40.73
CA PRO A 170 -5.09 -27.97 -39.72
C PRO A 170 -5.26 -27.11 -38.46
N VAL A 171 -6.41 -27.22 -37.79
CA VAL A 171 -6.67 -26.55 -36.52
C VAL A 171 -5.74 -27.09 -35.42
N GLU A 172 -5.43 -26.24 -34.44
CA GLU A 172 -4.63 -26.58 -33.26
C GLU A 172 -5.25 -27.77 -32.48
N ASP A 173 -4.39 -28.66 -32.01
CA ASP A 173 -4.77 -29.77 -31.15
C ASP A 173 -4.45 -29.45 -29.69
N ASP A 174 -5.48 -29.12 -28.93
CA ASP A 174 -5.37 -28.73 -27.52
C ASP A 174 -5.83 -29.84 -26.56
N GLU A 175 -5.97 -31.07 -27.05
CA GLU A 175 -6.47 -32.19 -26.25
C GLU A 175 -5.51 -32.55 -25.10
N HIS A 176 -4.21 -32.52 -25.39
CA HIS A 176 -3.19 -32.94 -24.45
C HIS A 176 -2.02 -31.95 -24.42
N VAL A 177 -1.94 -31.18 -23.33
CA VAL A 177 -0.75 -30.39 -23.02
C VAL A 177 0.39 -31.36 -22.65
N PRO A 178 1.58 -31.27 -23.30
CA PRO A 178 2.68 -32.20 -23.04
C PRO A 178 3.08 -32.23 -21.56
N LYS A 179 3.12 -33.45 -20.98
CA LYS A 179 3.55 -33.75 -19.61
C LYS A 179 4.56 -34.91 -19.67
N PRO A 180 5.85 -34.71 -19.30
CA PRO A 180 6.46 -33.52 -18.70
C PRO A 180 6.59 -32.34 -19.68
N ALA A 181 6.85 -31.14 -19.14
CA ALA A 181 6.98 -29.93 -19.94
C ALA A 181 8.09 -30.05 -21.01
N PHE A 182 7.81 -29.53 -22.21
CA PHE A 182 8.71 -29.62 -23.37
C PHE A 182 10.13 -29.10 -23.08
N LEU A 183 10.24 -27.97 -22.36
CA LEU A 183 11.50 -27.34 -21.96
C LEU A 183 11.74 -27.52 -20.45
N HIS A 184 11.64 -28.74 -19.91
CA HIS A 184 11.90 -29.03 -18.50
C HIS A 184 13.28 -28.54 -17.98
N ASN A 185 14.29 -28.48 -18.86
CA ASN A 185 15.63 -27.97 -18.56
C ASN A 185 15.69 -26.44 -18.36
N ALA A 186 14.60 -25.71 -18.66
CA ALA A 186 14.49 -24.29 -18.37
C ALA A 186 14.67 -23.97 -16.86
N ALA A 187 14.49 -24.96 -15.99
CA ALA A 187 14.82 -24.88 -14.57
C ALA A 187 16.26 -24.40 -14.30
N ASN A 188 17.19 -24.71 -15.22
CA ASN A 188 18.61 -24.37 -15.10
C ASN A 188 18.98 -23.04 -15.73
N PHE A 189 18.03 -22.35 -16.36
CA PHE A 189 18.29 -21.05 -16.95
C PHE A 189 18.55 -20.01 -15.88
N THR A 190 19.26 -18.96 -16.28
CA THR A 190 19.66 -17.87 -15.40
C THR A 190 19.06 -16.56 -15.89
N LEU A 191 18.53 -15.77 -14.96
CA LEU A 191 17.99 -14.46 -15.17
C LEU A 191 18.90 -13.44 -14.48
N LEU A 192 19.57 -12.61 -15.27
CA LEU A 192 20.29 -11.44 -14.77
C LEU A 192 19.33 -10.25 -14.69
N VAL A 193 19.18 -9.68 -13.50
CA VAL A 193 18.38 -8.47 -13.28
C VAL A 193 19.32 -7.30 -12.99
N LYS A 194 19.30 -6.29 -13.85
CA LYS A 194 19.96 -5.01 -13.61
C LYS A 194 18.90 -4.02 -13.17
N ASN A 195 19.10 -3.43 -12.00
CA ASN A 195 18.17 -2.45 -11.47
C ASN A 195 18.92 -1.18 -11.07
N ASN A 196 18.47 -0.06 -11.63
CA ASN A 196 18.90 1.29 -11.28
C ASN A 196 17.75 1.98 -10.55
N ILE A 197 18.05 2.59 -9.41
CA ILE A 197 17.12 3.36 -8.60
C ILE A 197 17.56 4.81 -8.50
N TRP A 198 16.59 5.69 -8.42
CA TRP A 198 16.77 7.12 -8.22
C TRP A 198 15.70 7.63 -7.26
N TYR A 199 16.12 8.41 -6.27
CA TYR A 199 15.24 9.20 -5.41
C TYR A 199 15.37 10.67 -5.84
N PRO A 200 14.45 11.18 -6.67
CA PRO A 200 14.54 12.51 -7.26
C PRO A 200 14.70 13.61 -6.21
N LYS A 201 13.98 13.50 -5.10
CA LYS A 201 13.96 14.52 -4.04
C LYS A 201 15.32 14.72 -3.39
N PHE A 202 16.08 13.64 -3.24
CA PHE A 202 17.40 13.67 -2.62
C PHE A 202 18.54 13.64 -3.64
N ASN A 203 18.23 13.64 -4.93
CA ASN A 203 19.15 13.43 -6.05
C ASN A 203 20.11 12.24 -5.81
N PHE A 204 19.58 11.14 -5.26
CA PHE A 204 20.37 9.95 -4.93
C PHE A 204 20.13 8.84 -5.94
N THR A 205 21.17 8.38 -6.63
CA THR A 205 21.12 7.25 -7.55
C THR A 205 21.92 6.08 -7.03
N LYS A 206 21.40 4.86 -7.17
CA LYS A 206 22.14 3.63 -6.86
C LYS A 206 21.74 2.52 -7.81
N ARG A 207 22.61 1.52 -7.94
CA ARG A 207 22.36 0.31 -8.73
C ARG A 207 22.52 -0.93 -7.87
N ASN A 208 21.84 -2.02 -8.22
CA ASN A 208 21.94 -3.28 -7.49
C ASN A 208 23.33 -3.93 -7.61
N ILE A 209 24.01 -3.79 -8.75
CA ILE A 209 25.37 -4.28 -8.95
C ILE A 209 26.35 -3.35 -8.25
N LEU A 210 26.85 -3.74 -7.08
CA LEU A 210 27.79 -2.92 -6.30
C LEU A 210 29.05 -2.56 -7.11
N PRO A 211 29.65 -1.38 -6.89
CA PRO A 211 30.85 -0.95 -7.62
C PRO A 211 32.07 -1.84 -7.34
N ASN A 212 32.12 -2.48 -6.17
CA ASN A 212 33.21 -3.39 -5.77
C ASN A 212 33.14 -4.78 -6.45
N ILE A 213 32.10 -5.05 -7.24
CA ILE A 213 31.91 -6.34 -7.89
C ILE A 213 32.73 -6.44 -9.18
N SER A 214 33.57 -7.48 -9.28
CA SER A 214 34.38 -7.76 -10.45
C SER A 214 33.62 -8.51 -11.54
N LYS A 215 34.17 -8.49 -12.77
CA LYS A 215 33.64 -9.30 -13.89
C LYS A 215 33.75 -10.81 -13.63
N SER A 216 34.74 -11.26 -12.86
CA SER A 216 34.89 -12.69 -12.50
C SER A 216 33.81 -13.16 -11.55
N TYR A 217 33.44 -12.34 -10.56
CA TYR A 217 32.31 -12.61 -9.67
C TYR A 217 31.01 -12.75 -10.45
N LEU A 218 30.70 -11.81 -11.36
CA LEU A 218 29.47 -11.86 -12.17
C LEU A 218 29.39 -13.08 -13.11
N LYS A 219 30.49 -13.76 -13.42
CA LYS A 219 30.46 -14.97 -14.24
C LYS A 219 30.03 -16.20 -13.44
N ASN A 220 30.32 -16.22 -12.14
CA ASN A 220 30.20 -17.42 -11.30
C ASN A 220 29.14 -17.28 -10.20
N CYS A 221 28.76 -16.06 -9.82
CA CYS A 221 27.81 -15.84 -8.73
C CYS A 221 26.43 -16.40 -9.11
N LYS A 222 25.76 -16.95 -8.10
CA LYS A 222 24.36 -17.35 -8.15
C LYS A 222 23.71 -16.85 -6.88
N TYR A 223 22.58 -16.18 -7.03
CA TYR A 223 21.85 -15.63 -5.91
C TYR A 223 21.49 -16.73 -4.90
N ASN A 224 21.75 -16.44 -3.62
CA ASN A 224 21.27 -17.24 -2.51
C ASN A 224 21.05 -16.33 -1.30
N ALA A 225 19.88 -16.44 -0.66
CA ALA A 225 19.51 -15.54 0.43
C ALA A 225 20.47 -15.55 1.64
N LYS A 226 21.23 -16.65 1.85
CA LYS A 226 22.17 -16.78 2.97
C LYS A 226 23.62 -16.59 2.55
N THR A 227 24.05 -17.23 1.46
CA THR A 227 25.47 -17.25 1.08
C THR A 227 25.86 -16.07 0.20
N ASP A 228 24.99 -15.63 -0.71
CA ASP A 228 25.28 -14.54 -1.65
C ASP A 228 24.01 -13.74 -2.01
N PRO A 229 23.53 -12.88 -1.09
CA PRO A 229 22.27 -12.16 -1.25
C PRO A 229 22.35 -10.98 -2.23
N PHE A 230 23.55 -10.59 -2.68
CA PHE A 230 23.75 -9.43 -3.55
C PHE A 230 24.00 -9.80 -5.01
N CYS A 231 24.16 -11.08 -5.33
CA CYS A 231 24.31 -11.52 -6.71
C CYS A 231 23.03 -11.22 -7.52
N PRO A 232 23.13 -10.53 -8.67
CA PRO A 232 21.99 -10.17 -9.51
C PRO A 232 21.54 -11.29 -10.47
N ILE A 233 22.14 -12.49 -10.37
CA ILE A 233 21.88 -13.63 -11.27
C ILE A 233 21.08 -14.67 -10.50
N PHE A 234 19.86 -14.91 -10.98
CA PHE A 234 18.91 -15.82 -10.37
C PHE A 234 18.74 -17.06 -11.24
N ARG A 235 18.80 -18.25 -10.67
CA ARG A 235 18.41 -19.47 -11.37
C ARG A 235 16.88 -19.61 -11.29
N LEU A 236 16.22 -19.93 -12.41
CA LEU A 236 14.76 -19.94 -12.46
C LEU A 236 14.14 -20.95 -11.49
N ARG A 237 14.75 -22.13 -11.34
CA ARG A 237 14.35 -23.12 -10.33
C ARG A 237 14.37 -22.55 -8.91
N ASP A 238 15.48 -21.95 -8.52
CA ASP A 238 15.69 -21.44 -7.16
C ASP A 238 14.70 -20.31 -6.83
N VAL A 239 14.33 -19.49 -7.83
CA VAL A 239 13.30 -18.44 -7.69
C VAL A 239 11.92 -19.04 -7.40
N VAL A 240 11.53 -20.08 -8.15
CA VAL A 240 10.22 -20.74 -8.00
C VAL A 240 10.16 -21.52 -6.68
N GLU A 241 11.22 -22.26 -6.34
CA GLU A 241 11.32 -23.00 -5.08
C GLU A 241 11.34 -22.07 -3.86
N SER A 242 11.98 -20.89 -3.95
CA SER A 242 11.97 -19.88 -2.88
C SER A 242 10.59 -19.31 -2.59
N ALA A 243 9.65 -19.39 -3.54
CA ALA A 243 8.25 -19.03 -3.35
C ALA A 243 7.38 -20.22 -2.87
N GLY A 244 7.99 -21.37 -2.57
CA GLY A 244 7.30 -22.59 -2.14
C GLY A 244 6.52 -23.29 -3.26
N GLN A 245 6.93 -23.12 -4.52
CA GLN A 245 6.28 -23.74 -5.68
C GLN A 245 7.19 -24.79 -6.33
N ASN A 246 6.57 -25.77 -7.01
CA ASN A 246 7.29 -26.76 -7.81
C ASN A 246 7.47 -26.26 -9.25
N PHE A 247 8.73 -26.18 -9.71
CA PHE A 247 9.03 -25.71 -11.07
C PHE A 247 8.42 -26.62 -12.15
N GLN A 248 8.43 -27.95 -11.96
CA GLN A 248 7.98 -28.88 -13.00
C GLN A 248 6.47 -28.83 -13.22
N GLU A 249 5.70 -28.67 -12.15
CA GLU A 249 4.24 -28.45 -12.25
C GLU A 249 3.93 -27.12 -12.95
N MET A 250 4.59 -26.05 -12.50
CA MET A 250 4.42 -24.72 -13.09
C MET A 250 4.89 -24.65 -14.54
N ALA A 251 5.88 -25.45 -14.93
CA ALA A 251 6.38 -25.49 -16.30
C ALA A 251 5.37 -26.06 -17.30
N VAL A 252 4.42 -26.88 -16.87
CA VAL A 252 3.43 -27.49 -17.78
C VAL A 252 2.34 -26.50 -18.17
N GLU A 253 1.72 -25.85 -17.18
CA GLU A 253 0.56 -24.96 -17.37
C GLU A 253 0.96 -23.47 -17.44
N GLY A 254 2.20 -23.16 -17.05
CA GLY A 254 2.68 -21.79 -16.90
C GLY A 254 2.25 -21.15 -15.58
N GLY A 255 2.65 -19.91 -15.39
CA GLY A 255 2.30 -19.13 -14.19
C GLY A 255 2.94 -17.76 -14.17
N VAL A 256 2.60 -16.95 -13.16
CA VAL A 256 3.14 -15.59 -13.00
C VAL A 256 3.87 -15.49 -11.67
N MET A 257 5.17 -15.24 -11.75
CA MET A 257 6.08 -15.11 -10.62
C MET A 257 6.49 -13.67 -10.43
N GLY A 258 6.43 -13.20 -9.19
CA GLY A 258 6.90 -11.88 -8.79
C GLY A 258 8.30 -11.94 -8.21
N LEU A 259 9.22 -11.18 -8.79
CA LEU A 259 10.53 -10.89 -8.22
C LEU A 259 10.49 -9.48 -7.64
N GLN A 260 10.42 -9.40 -6.32
CA GLN A 260 10.30 -8.15 -5.58
C GLN A 260 11.69 -7.67 -5.14
N ILE A 261 12.01 -6.42 -5.44
CA ILE A 261 13.26 -5.75 -5.06
C ILE A 261 12.90 -4.59 -4.13
N SER A 262 13.17 -4.76 -2.84
CA SER A 262 12.92 -3.74 -1.83
C SER A 262 14.15 -2.87 -1.59
N TRP A 263 13.98 -1.55 -1.68
CA TRP A 263 15.00 -0.54 -1.40
C TRP A 263 14.55 0.39 -0.27
N ASN A 264 14.66 -0.07 0.98
CA ASN A 264 14.39 0.77 2.14
C ASN A 264 15.69 1.36 2.67
N CYS A 265 15.94 2.63 2.34
CA CYS A 265 17.23 3.26 2.56
C CYS A 265 17.14 4.43 3.55
N ASN A 266 18.09 4.47 4.48
CA ASN A 266 18.31 5.65 5.31
C ASN A 266 19.54 6.39 4.76
N LEU A 267 19.31 7.56 4.15
CA LEU A 267 20.33 8.39 3.51
C LEU A 267 21.11 9.27 4.51
N ASP A 268 20.77 9.23 5.80
CA ASP A 268 21.61 9.83 6.86
C ASP A 268 22.86 8.97 7.13
N LYS A 269 22.79 7.69 6.78
CA LYS A 269 23.91 6.75 6.84
C LYS A 269 24.67 6.75 5.52
N ALA A 270 25.87 6.18 5.53
CA ALA A 270 26.66 6.01 4.32
C ALA A 270 25.86 5.26 3.24
N ALA A 271 26.04 5.67 1.99
CA ALA A 271 25.36 5.11 0.83
C ALA A 271 25.55 3.59 0.69
N SER A 272 26.62 3.02 1.25
CA SER A 272 26.90 1.57 1.28
C SER A 272 25.80 0.75 1.96
N TYR A 273 25.13 1.28 2.99
CA TYR A 273 24.10 0.57 3.75
C TYR A 273 22.75 0.45 3.02
N CYS A 274 22.52 1.25 1.97
CA CYS A 274 21.32 1.16 1.15
C CYS A 274 21.42 -0.04 0.19
N LEU A 275 20.99 -1.22 0.59
CA LEU A 275 21.15 -2.46 -0.18
C LEU A 275 19.80 -3.03 -0.61
N PRO A 276 19.71 -3.68 -1.79
CA PRO A 276 18.48 -4.29 -2.24
C PRO A 276 18.18 -5.55 -1.41
N LYS A 277 16.91 -5.79 -1.13
CA LYS A 277 16.41 -7.05 -0.59
C LYS A 277 15.49 -7.72 -1.60
N TYR A 278 15.80 -8.96 -1.96
CA TYR A 278 15.02 -9.73 -2.93
C TYR A 278 14.03 -10.66 -2.23
N THR A 279 12.78 -10.66 -2.69
CA THR A 279 11.74 -11.59 -2.26
C THR A 279 11.03 -12.15 -3.49
N PHE A 280 10.55 -13.40 -3.40
CA PHE A 280 9.87 -14.07 -4.50
C PHE A 280 8.49 -14.52 -4.05
N ARG A 281 7.49 -14.35 -4.92
CA ARG A 281 6.11 -14.72 -4.62
C ARG A 281 5.40 -15.11 -5.92
N ARG A 282 4.55 -16.12 -5.89
CA ARG A 282 3.61 -16.40 -6.98
C ARG A 282 2.48 -15.36 -6.98
N ILE A 283 2.23 -14.73 -8.13
CA ILE A 283 1.23 -13.67 -8.28
C ILE A 283 -0.11 -14.24 -8.74
N ASP A 284 -0.08 -15.22 -9.65
CA ASP A 284 -1.29 -15.87 -10.13
C ASP A 284 -1.93 -16.75 -9.04
N ASN A 285 -3.27 -16.80 -9.04
CA ASN A 285 -4.02 -17.55 -8.04
C ASN A 285 -3.91 -19.05 -8.32
N LYS A 286 -3.44 -19.83 -7.34
CA LYS A 286 -3.38 -21.30 -7.38
C LYS A 286 -4.62 -21.89 -6.69
N ASP A 287 -5.80 -21.41 -7.05
CA ASP A 287 -7.04 -21.93 -6.47
C ASP A 287 -7.52 -23.12 -7.29
N SER A 288 -7.35 -24.33 -6.76
CA SER A 288 -7.78 -25.57 -7.43
C SER A 288 -9.29 -25.64 -7.62
N ASP A 289 -10.06 -24.95 -6.79
CA ASP A 289 -11.51 -25.12 -6.71
C ASP A 289 -12.25 -24.07 -7.56
N HIS A 290 -11.54 -23.04 -8.03
CA HIS A 290 -12.08 -21.91 -8.78
C HIS A 290 -11.29 -21.54 -10.06
N THR A 291 -10.49 -22.46 -10.60
CA THR A 291 -9.66 -22.20 -11.79
C THR A 291 -10.43 -22.47 -13.09
N VAL A 292 -11.10 -21.44 -13.61
CA VAL A 292 -11.64 -21.43 -14.99
C VAL A 292 -10.50 -21.39 -16.03
N SER A 293 -9.31 -20.91 -15.66
CA SER A 293 -8.12 -20.87 -16.51
C SER A 293 -6.85 -21.08 -15.66
N PRO A 294 -6.35 -22.32 -15.55
CA PRO A 294 -5.11 -22.59 -14.83
C PRO A 294 -3.89 -22.11 -15.63
N GLY A 295 -2.96 -21.44 -14.94
CA GLY A 295 -1.65 -21.08 -15.47
C GLY A 295 -1.60 -19.83 -16.34
N TYR A 296 -0.62 -19.77 -17.24
CA TYR A 296 -0.39 -18.63 -18.14
C TYR A 296 0.07 -19.12 -19.52
N ASN A 297 -0.72 -18.81 -20.54
CA ASN A 297 -0.45 -19.17 -21.92
C ASN A 297 -0.89 -18.08 -22.89
N PHE A 298 -0.28 -18.07 -24.08
CA PHE A 298 -0.71 -17.23 -25.20
C PHE A 298 -0.33 -17.88 -26.53
N ARG A 299 -0.97 -17.43 -27.61
CA ARG A 299 -0.72 -17.92 -28.97
C ARG A 299 0.02 -16.86 -29.78
N PHE A 300 0.98 -17.28 -30.59
CA PHE A 300 1.62 -16.46 -31.60
C PHE A 300 1.91 -17.29 -32.85
N ALA A 301 2.07 -16.62 -33.99
CA ALA A 301 2.29 -17.29 -35.26
C ALA A 301 3.56 -16.78 -35.95
N LYS A 302 4.26 -17.71 -36.61
CA LYS A 302 5.38 -17.41 -37.51
C LYS A 302 4.89 -17.58 -38.94
N TYR A 303 4.76 -16.48 -39.68
CA TYR A 303 4.26 -16.49 -41.07
C TYR A 303 5.40 -16.72 -42.06
N TYR A 304 5.15 -17.52 -43.10
CA TYR A 304 6.07 -17.81 -44.19
C TYR A 304 5.29 -18.20 -45.46
N LYS A 305 5.96 -18.22 -46.61
CA LYS A 305 5.37 -18.73 -47.86
C LYS A 305 5.82 -20.16 -48.10
N ASN A 306 4.88 -21.03 -48.44
CA ASN A 306 5.20 -22.40 -48.88
C ASN A 306 5.86 -22.39 -50.26
N ALA A 307 6.48 -23.52 -50.65
CA ALA A 307 7.07 -23.71 -51.98
C ALA A 307 6.09 -23.42 -53.14
N GLY A 308 4.78 -23.59 -52.92
CA GLY A 308 3.73 -23.24 -53.87
C GLY A 308 3.24 -21.78 -53.83
N GLY A 309 3.97 -20.87 -53.18
CA GLY A 309 3.64 -19.44 -53.11
C GLY A 309 2.45 -19.06 -52.23
N ARG A 310 1.77 -20.03 -51.61
CA ARG A 310 0.68 -19.80 -50.65
C ARG A 310 1.19 -19.34 -49.31
N ASP A 311 0.43 -18.45 -48.67
CA ASP A 311 0.71 -17.99 -47.31
C ASP A 311 0.42 -19.11 -46.31
N SER A 312 1.42 -19.38 -45.48
CA SER A 312 1.40 -20.38 -44.43
C SER A 312 1.83 -19.78 -43.10
N ARG A 313 1.47 -20.45 -42.01
CA ARG A 313 2.00 -20.10 -40.69
C ARG A 313 2.26 -21.34 -39.85
N THR A 314 3.19 -21.18 -38.92
CA THR A 314 3.34 -22.10 -37.79
C THR A 314 2.73 -21.41 -36.58
N LEU A 315 1.63 -21.95 -36.08
CA LEU A 315 1.00 -21.50 -34.85
C LEU A 315 1.68 -22.16 -33.65
N ILE A 316 1.98 -21.35 -32.64
CA ILE A 316 2.60 -21.80 -31.40
C ILE A 316 1.73 -21.29 -30.26
N LYS A 317 1.17 -22.21 -29.48
CA LYS A 317 0.60 -21.91 -28.17
C LYS A 317 1.69 -22.13 -27.13
N ALA A 318 2.21 -21.04 -26.57
CA ALA A 318 3.26 -21.09 -25.58
C ALA A 318 2.68 -21.05 -24.17
N TYR A 319 3.17 -21.96 -23.34
CA TYR A 319 2.99 -21.97 -21.89
C TYR A 319 4.33 -21.64 -21.26
N GLY A 320 4.30 -20.87 -20.19
CA GLY A 320 5.55 -20.44 -19.59
C GLY A 320 5.37 -19.66 -18.31
N ILE A 321 6.51 -19.32 -17.73
CA ILE A 321 6.57 -18.55 -16.50
C ILE A 321 6.89 -17.12 -16.87
N ARG A 322 5.97 -16.22 -16.52
CA ARG A 322 6.19 -14.78 -16.60
C ARG A 322 6.77 -14.30 -15.27
N PHE A 323 7.96 -13.71 -15.30
CA PHE A 323 8.58 -13.08 -14.16
C PHE A 323 8.35 -11.58 -14.21
N ASP A 324 7.57 -11.04 -13.28
CA ASP A 324 7.33 -9.61 -13.12
C ASP A 324 8.29 -9.07 -12.04
N ILE A 325 9.13 -8.10 -12.42
CA ILE A 325 10.13 -7.48 -11.55
C ILE A 325 9.50 -6.23 -10.94
N MET A 326 9.15 -6.32 -9.67
CA MET A 326 8.53 -5.24 -8.91
C MET A 326 9.57 -4.57 -8.02
N VAL A 327 9.83 -3.30 -8.24
CA VAL A 327 10.76 -2.52 -7.42
C VAL A 327 9.95 -1.56 -6.55
N PHE A 328 10.17 -1.60 -5.25
CA PHE A 328 9.53 -0.68 -4.30
C PHE A 328 10.48 -0.33 -3.17
N GLY A 329 10.24 0.81 -2.54
CA GLY A 329 11.13 1.29 -1.51
C GLY A 329 10.90 2.75 -1.20
N LYS A 330 11.34 3.16 -0.01
CA LYS A 330 11.38 4.54 0.42
C LYS A 330 12.79 4.88 0.87
N ALA A 331 13.25 6.07 0.52
CA ALA A 331 14.42 6.67 1.13
C ALA A 331 13.99 7.70 2.17
N GLY A 332 14.67 7.72 3.32
CA GLY A 332 14.52 8.77 4.33
C GLY A 332 15.83 9.55 4.48
N LYS A 333 15.75 10.88 4.57
CA LYS A 333 16.87 11.77 4.85
C LYS A 333 16.44 12.84 5.86
N PHE A 334 17.32 13.22 6.77
CA PHE A 334 17.07 14.27 7.75
C PHE A 334 16.64 15.57 7.07
N ASP A 335 15.53 16.14 7.56
CA ASP A 335 15.05 17.46 7.18
C ASP A 335 14.56 18.22 8.42
N ILE A 336 14.86 19.51 8.47
CA ILE A 336 14.49 20.38 9.59
C ILE A 336 12.98 20.65 9.66
N ILE A 337 12.27 20.67 8.54
CA ILE A 337 10.83 20.97 8.47
C ILE A 337 10.00 19.92 9.23
N PRO A 338 10.04 18.61 8.88
CA PRO A 338 9.30 17.59 9.62
C PRO A 338 9.79 17.45 11.07
N THR A 339 11.08 17.70 11.31
CA THR A 339 11.64 17.74 12.67
C THR A 339 10.96 18.82 13.52
N MET A 340 10.89 20.06 13.04
CA MET A 340 10.26 21.17 13.77
C MET A 340 8.76 20.98 13.95
N ILE A 341 8.06 20.43 12.95
CA ILE A 341 6.62 20.10 13.05
C ILE A 341 6.39 19.06 14.15
N ASN A 342 7.22 18.01 14.21
CA ASN A 342 7.09 16.96 15.22
C ASN A 342 7.53 17.42 16.61
N ILE A 343 8.53 18.31 16.73
CA ILE A 343 8.86 18.97 18.00
C ILE A 343 7.68 19.83 18.47
N GLY A 344 7.12 20.67 17.60
CA GLY A 344 5.97 21.53 17.93
C GLY A 344 4.75 20.71 18.36
N SER A 345 4.44 19.65 17.63
CA SER A 345 3.35 18.72 17.97
C SER A 345 3.62 17.99 19.29
N GLY A 346 4.86 17.56 19.52
CA GLY A 346 5.28 16.95 20.79
C GLY A 346 5.16 17.91 21.98
N LEU A 347 5.54 19.18 21.81
CA LEU A 347 5.38 20.24 22.81
C LEU A 347 3.91 20.51 23.12
N ALA A 348 3.05 20.53 22.10
CA ALA A 348 1.60 20.68 22.29
C ALA A 348 1.00 19.52 23.10
N LEU A 349 1.51 18.29 22.92
CA LEU A 349 1.06 17.12 23.68
C LEU A 349 1.32 17.23 25.20
N PHE A 350 2.34 17.99 25.63
CA PHE A 350 2.52 18.30 27.06
C PHE A 350 1.37 19.13 27.64
N GLY A 351 0.61 19.86 26.81
CA GLY A 351 -0.61 20.55 27.24
C GLY A 351 -1.65 19.57 27.79
N VAL A 352 -1.80 18.40 27.17
CA VAL A 352 -2.72 17.33 27.63
C VAL A 352 -2.29 16.79 29.00
N ALA A 353 -0.99 16.74 29.28
CA ALA A 353 -0.47 16.34 30.59
C ALA A 353 -1.02 17.22 31.71
N THR A 354 -1.10 18.53 31.46
CA THR A 354 -1.57 19.49 32.47
C THR A 354 -3.05 19.33 32.76
N VAL A 355 -3.87 19.14 31.72
CA VAL A 355 -5.31 18.86 31.84
C VAL A 355 -5.56 17.56 32.62
N LEU A 356 -4.83 16.50 32.29
CA LEU A 356 -4.95 15.22 32.99
C LEU A 356 -4.53 15.33 34.45
N CYS A 357 -3.42 16.03 34.74
CA CYS A 357 -3.00 16.30 36.11
C CYS A 357 -4.03 17.14 36.87
N ASP A 358 -4.63 18.14 36.24
CA ASP A 358 -5.68 18.97 36.82
C ASP A 358 -6.92 18.14 37.20
N ILE A 359 -7.37 17.24 36.31
CA ILE A 359 -8.47 16.32 36.60
C ILE A 359 -8.13 15.45 37.82
N ILE A 360 -6.92 14.90 37.87
CA ILE A 360 -6.51 14.05 38.99
C ILE A 360 -6.45 14.84 40.31
N VAL A 361 -5.88 16.03 40.30
CA VAL A 361 -5.74 16.87 41.49
C VAL A 361 -7.09 17.36 42.01
N LEU A 362 -7.99 17.78 41.11
CA LEU A 362 -9.27 18.39 41.47
C LEU A 362 -10.36 17.37 41.80
N TYR A 363 -10.29 16.14 41.29
CA TYR A 363 -11.37 15.16 41.48
C TYR A 363 -10.97 13.97 42.35
N PHE A 364 -9.72 13.50 42.26
CA PHE A 364 -9.30 12.22 42.87
C PHE A 364 -8.45 12.37 44.15
N MET A 365 -7.89 13.54 44.44
CA MET A 365 -7.08 13.74 45.64
C MET A 365 -7.90 13.96 46.91
N LYS A 366 -7.39 13.47 48.07
CA LYS A 366 -8.02 13.65 49.39
C LYS A 366 -8.30 15.12 49.77
N LYS A 367 -7.45 16.07 49.34
CA LYS A 367 -7.59 17.51 49.61
C LYS A 367 -8.21 18.29 48.43
N LYS A 368 -9.05 17.65 47.62
CA LYS A 368 -9.63 18.23 46.39
C LYS A 368 -10.36 19.56 46.59
N TYR A 369 -11.17 19.69 47.64
CA TYR A 369 -11.94 20.91 47.90
C TYR A 369 -11.04 22.13 48.11
N TYR A 370 -9.94 21.96 48.86
CA TYR A 370 -8.93 23.00 49.06
C TYR A 370 -8.28 23.45 47.74
N TYR A 371 -7.93 22.51 46.85
CA TYR A 371 -7.35 22.85 45.55
C TYR A 371 -8.37 23.55 44.63
N ARG A 372 -9.65 23.17 44.70
CA ARG A 372 -10.72 23.78 43.91
C ARG A 372 -10.96 25.24 44.29
N GLU A 373 -11.00 25.57 45.59
CA GLU A 373 -11.14 26.94 46.08
C GLU A 373 -9.97 27.85 45.71
N LYS A 374 -8.74 27.30 45.64
CA LYS A 374 -7.56 28.08 45.23
C LYS A 374 -7.47 28.27 43.72
N LYS A 375 -8.04 27.35 42.91
CA LYS A 375 -8.05 27.44 41.45
C LYS A 375 -9.20 28.30 40.92
N TYR A 376 -10.41 28.10 41.43
CA TYR A 376 -11.60 28.80 40.94
C TYR A 376 -11.98 29.93 41.90
N LYS A 377 -12.16 31.13 41.35
CA LYS A 377 -12.85 32.23 42.03
C LYS A 377 -14.24 32.35 41.43
N TYR A 378 -15.26 32.12 42.24
CA TYR A 378 -16.64 32.35 41.82
C TYR A 378 -16.91 33.84 41.86
N VAL A 379 -17.41 34.37 40.76
CA VAL A 379 -17.93 35.74 40.66
C VAL A 379 -19.43 35.58 40.48
N GLU A 380 -20.21 36.24 41.32
CA GLU A 380 -21.67 36.27 41.17
C GLU A 380 -22.03 37.42 40.23
N ASP A 381 -22.95 37.16 39.30
CA ASP A 381 -23.48 38.20 38.43
C ASP A 381 -24.29 39.18 39.29
N TYR A 382 -23.92 40.46 39.25
CA TYR A 382 -24.48 41.54 40.08
C TYR A 382 -25.91 41.96 39.68
N ASP A 383 -26.67 41.11 39.00
CA ASP A 383 -28.05 41.41 38.62
C ASP A 383 -29.09 40.95 39.68
N LEU A 384 -28.66 40.38 40.82
CA LEU A 384 -29.59 39.92 41.88
C LEU A 384 -29.24 40.33 43.32
N VAL A 385 -28.27 41.21 43.55
CA VAL A 385 -27.87 41.66 44.90
C VAL A 385 -28.04 43.17 45.03
N CYS A 386 -29.28 43.64 45.09
CA CYS A 386 -29.55 45.04 45.41
C CYS A 386 -30.72 45.28 46.39
N LEU A 387 -31.10 44.31 47.23
CA LEU A 387 -32.20 44.53 48.19
C LEU A 387 -32.02 44.02 49.62
N LEU A 388 -30.86 43.48 50.02
CA LEU A 388 -30.71 42.94 51.39
C LEU A 388 -29.36 43.20 52.07
N CYS A 389 -28.76 44.37 51.81
CA CYS A 389 -27.65 44.85 52.64
C CYS A 389 -27.86 46.31 53.07
N VAL A 390 -28.90 46.55 53.88
CA VAL A 390 -28.95 47.76 54.71
C VAL A 390 -28.18 47.45 56.00
N ARG A 391 -27.01 48.08 56.10
CA ARG A 391 -26.19 48.23 57.31
C ARG A 391 -27.04 48.73 58.48
N ILE A 392 -26.99 48.03 59.62
CA ILE A 392 -27.08 48.69 60.93
C ILE A 392 -25.66 48.74 61.50
N CYS A 393 -25.04 49.91 61.39
CA CYS A 393 -23.85 50.27 62.14
C CYS A 393 -23.95 51.77 62.43
N SER A 394 -24.37 52.12 63.66
CA SER A 394 -24.22 53.47 64.22
C SER A 394 -23.70 53.34 65.65
N HIS A 395 -22.84 54.29 65.99
CA HIS A 395 -21.82 54.28 67.04
C HIS A 395 -22.31 54.46 68.49
N SER A 396 -21.42 54.07 69.40
CA SER A 396 -21.32 54.30 70.85
C SER A 396 -21.75 55.68 71.38
N PHE A 397 -22.59 55.72 72.42
CA PHE A 397 -22.38 56.35 73.75
C PHE A 397 -23.73 56.57 74.49
N LEU A 398 -23.77 56.12 75.76
CA LEU A 398 -24.56 56.54 76.92
C LEU A 398 -26.07 56.90 76.82
N SER A 399 -26.83 56.18 77.66
CA SER A 399 -27.92 56.66 78.54
C SER A 399 -29.39 56.57 78.11
N LEU A 400 -30.13 55.84 78.96
CA LEU A 400 -31.54 56.01 79.37
C LEU A 400 -32.71 55.68 78.39
N TYR A 401 -33.56 54.78 78.91
CA TYR A 401 -35.02 54.63 78.75
C TYR A 401 -35.65 53.87 77.57
N LEU A 402 -36.28 52.75 77.98
CA LEU A 402 -37.67 52.33 77.76
C LEU A 402 -38.27 52.20 76.33
N PHE A 403 -38.69 50.95 76.09
CA PHE A 403 -39.95 50.51 75.47
C PHE A 403 -40.14 50.46 73.94
N LEU A 404 -40.72 49.31 73.57
CA LEU A 404 -41.75 49.05 72.55
C LEU A 404 -41.33 48.83 71.08
N LEU A 405 -41.37 47.54 70.70
CA LEU A 405 -41.97 46.98 69.47
C LEU A 405 -43.17 47.84 68.96
N PRO A 406 -43.62 47.78 67.67
CA PRO A 406 -43.65 46.56 66.85
C PRO A 406 -43.57 46.70 65.29
N SER A 407 -43.44 45.53 64.64
CA SER A 407 -44.13 45.10 63.40
C SER A 407 -44.10 45.94 62.11
N ILE A 408 -43.47 45.41 61.06
CA ILE A 408 -43.90 45.65 59.66
C ILE A 408 -44.10 44.31 58.94
N SER A 409 -45.25 44.25 58.29
CA SER A 409 -45.92 43.14 57.63
C SER A 409 -45.21 42.65 56.36
N LEU A 410 -45.24 41.33 56.20
CA LEU A 410 -44.89 40.58 55.00
C LEU A 410 -45.95 40.83 53.91
N SER A 411 -45.53 41.16 52.69
CA SER A 411 -46.36 40.97 51.49
C SER A 411 -45.51 40.36 50.37
N LEU A 412 -45.92 39.17 49.94
CA LEU A 412 -45.32 38.38 48.86
C LEU A 412 -45.55 39.07 47.51
N CYS A 413 -44.52 39.13 46.67
CA CYS A 413 -44.68 39.26 45.23
C CYS A 413 -43.93 38.11 44.53
N LEU A 414 -44.70 37.13 44.05
CA LEU A 414 -44.24 36.05 43.18
C LEU A 414 -43.85 36.62 41.80
N SER A 415 -42.61 36.39 41.35
CA SER A 415 -42.27 36.54 39.93
C SER A 415 -41.38 35.40 39.43
N ARG A 416 -42.00 34.62 38.53
CA ARG A 416 -41.52 33.66 37.52
C ARG A 416 -40.05 33.23 37.53
N ARG A 417 -39.85 31.95 37.85
CA ARG A 417 -38.66 31.14 37.58
C ARG A 417 -38.46 30.96 36.07
N LYS A 418 -37.67 31.82 35.41
CA LYS A 418 -37.14 31.56 34.06
C LYS A 418 -35.86 30.74 34.20
N ARG A 419 -35.94 29.45 33.88
CA ARG A 419 -34.79 28.56 33.78
C ARG A 419 -34.14 28.82 32.43
N ILE A 420 -33.10 29.65 32.39
CA ILE A 420 -32.24 29.78 31.21
C ILE A 420 -31.12 28.75 31.42
N ASN A 421 -31.25 27.62 30.74
CA ASN A 421 -30.10 26.80 30.41
C ASN A 421 -29.23 27.66 29.49
N MET A 422 -27.99 27.92 29.90
CA MET A 422 -26.97 28.47 29.01
C MET A 422 -25.95 27.37 28.76
N ASP A 423 -25.69 27.17 27.48
CA ASP A 423 -25.21 25.94 26.88
C ASP A 423 -23.81 25.51 27.34
N VAL A 424 -23.71 24.21 27.60
CA VAL A 424 -22.45 23.46 27.53
C VAL A 424 -22.01 23.50 26.07
N VAL A 425 -21.03 24.35 25.75
CA VAL A 425 -20.28 24.21 24.50
C VAL A 425 -19.42 22.95 24.62
N HIS A 426 -20.00 21.82 24.21
CA HIS A 426 -19.25 20.64 23.83
C HIS A 426 -18.32 21.02 22.66
N PRO A 427 -17.03 20.70 22.70
CA PRO A 427 -16.28 20.58 21.47
C PRO A 427 -16.88 19.42 20.66
N PHE A 428 -17.19 19.70 19.39
CA PHE A 428 -17.64 18.75 18.39
C PHE A 428 -16.88 17.41 18.49
N PHE A 429 -17.60 16.37 18.92
CA PHE A 429 -17.24 14.98 18.64
C PHE A 429 -17.85 14.64 17.28
N LEU A 430 -17.03 14.67 16.22
CA LEU A 430 -17.33 13.97 14.97
C LEU A 430 -17.08 12.47 15.22
N PRO A 431 -17.98 11.56 14.79
CA PRO A 431 -17.74 10.13 14.91
C PRO A 431 -16.62 9.71 13.95
N LEU A 432 -15.52 9.21 14.52
CA LEU A 432 -14.45 8.49 13.83
C LEU A 432 -14.96 7.11 13.36
N LYS A 433 -15.64 7.10 12.22
CA LYS A 433 -15.75 5.95 11.31
C LYS A 433 -15.87 6.58 9.91
N GLU A 434 -14.91 6.28 9.03
CA GLU A 434 -14.75 6.78 7.63
C GLU A 434 -13.71 7.91 7.42
N ALA A 435 -12.44 7.69 7.84
CA ALA A 435 -11.31 8.53 7.40
C ALA A 435 -10.00 7.73 7.21
N TRP A 436 -10.10 6.57 6.54
CA TRP A 436 -8.95 5.76 6.13
C TRP A 436 -8.93 5.45 4.61
N LYS A 437 -9.35 6.43 3.79
CA LYS A 437 -9.10 6.42 2.35
C LYS A 437 -8.77 7.84 1.90
N LEU A 438 -7.47 8.08 1.77
CA LEU A 438 -6.77 9.10 0.96
C LEU A 438 -5.57 9.61 1.74
N TYR A 439 -4.48 8.83 1.70
CA TYR A 439 -3.09 9.26 1.48
C TYR A 439 -2.26 8.04 1.09
#